data_AF-A0A956IX80-F1
#
_entry.id   AF-A0A956IX80-F1
#
_cell.length_a   1.000
_cell.length_b   1.000
_cell.length_c   1.000
_cell.angle_alpha   90.00
_cell.angle_beta   90.00
_cell.angle_gamma   90.00
#
_symmetry.space_group_name_H-M   'P 1'
#
loop_
_entity.id
_entity.type
_entity.pdbx_description
1 polymer ?
#
loop_
_entity_poly.entity_id
_entity_poly.type
_entity_poly.pdbx_seq_one_letter_code
_entity_poly.pdbx_strand_id
1 'polypeptide(L)'
;DADEFFERYWATSTPVILSDLVPRWPAFGRWSPAHLRERYGEVEIEAELGRAGDVDPDINYLRHRQTLRLADYVDRVLAAGESDDLYLIARNHNLARPGLRPLLDDLALFLPVGWWHHVRALDLSISVALNAFARPNTFDWYKPGTA
;
A
#
# COMPACT_ATOMS: atom_id res chain seq x y z
N ASP A 1 7.29 -24.74 -3.29
CA ASP A 1 6.16 -24.58 -2.33
C ASP A 1 6.61 -23.69 -1.17
N ALA A 2 5.91 -23.64 -0.03
CA ALA A 2 6.28 -22.77 1.09
C ALA A 2 7.63 -23.15 1.73
N ASP A 3 7.92 -24.46 1.83
CA ASP A 3 9.16 -24.97 2.41
C ASP A 3 10.34 -24.64 1.48
N GLU A 4 10.18 -24.89 0.18
CA GLU A 4 11.18 -24.50 -0.82
C GLU A 4 11.47 -22.99 -0.77
N PHE A 5 10.42 -22.17 -0.65
CA PHE A 5 10.58 -20.73 -0.62
C PHE A 5 11.36 -20.26 0.61
N PHE A 6 11.05 -20.83 1.77
CA PHE A 6 11.74 -20.55 3.02
C PHE A 6 13.22 -20.95 2.94
N GLU A 7 13.51 -22.18 2.53
CA GLU A 7 14.88 -22.71 2.52
C GLU A 7 15.76 -22.02 1.48
N ARG A 8 15.23 -21.74 0.29
CA ARG A 8 16.04 -21.27 -0.84
C ARG A 8 16.16 -19.76 -0.94
N TYR A 9 15.15 -19.01 -0.51
CA TYR A 9 15.11 -17.55 -0.70
C TYR A 9 15.13 -16.80 0.62
N TRP A 10 14.29 -17.19 1.58
CA TRP A 10 14.23 -16.49 2.86
C TRP A 10 15.46 -16.72 3.73
N ALA A 11 15.79 -17.98 4.03
CA ALA A 11 16.88 -18.34 4.94
C ALA A 11 18.26 -17.93 4.44
N THR A 12 18.38 -17.70 3.13
CA THR A 12 19.64 -17.36 2.46
C THR A 12 19.72 -15.89 2.05
N SER A 13 18.67 -15.09 2.28
CA SER A 13 18.55 -13.72 1.77
C SER A 13 18.73 -13.64 0.24
N THR A 14 18.27 -14.65 -0.50
CA THR A 14 18.37 -14.69 -1.96
C THR A 14 17.13 -14.06 -2.58
N PRO A 15 17.27 -13.04 -3.45
CA PRO A 15 16.12 -12.43 -4.13
C PRO A 15 15.45 -13.44 -5.09
N VAL A 16 14.14 -13.33 -5.21
CA VAL A 16 13.34 -14.16 -6.13
C VAL A 16 12.31 -13.31 -6.85
N ILE A 17 12.10 -13.60 -8.13
CA ILE A 17 11.03 -13.02 -8.94
C ILE A 17 9.85 -13.98 -8.91
N LEU A 18 8.73 -13.52 -8.34
CA LEU A 18 7.46 -14.23 -8.39
C LEU A 18 6.65 -13.74 -9.59
N SER A 19 6.67 -14.50 -10.69
CA SER A 19 5.87 -14.20 -11.88
C SER A 19 4.43 -14.71 -11.72
N ASP A 20 3.51 -14.16 -12.52
CA ASP A 20 2.14 -14.65 -12.69
C ASP A 20 1.26 -14.68 -11.42
N LEU A 21 1.74 -14.05 -10.34
CA LEU A 21 1.04 -13.98 -9.08
C LEU A 21 -0.07 -12.92 -9.11
N VAL A 22 0.27 -11.70 -9.52
CA VAL A 22 -0.65 -10.57 -9.54
C VAL A 22 -1.84 -10.79 -10.49
N PRO A 23 -1.68 -11.38 -11.70
CA PRO A 23 -2.82 -11.67 -12.57
C PRO A 23 -3.88 -12.60 -11.98
N ARG A 24 -3.57 -13.33 -10.91
CA ARG A 24 -4.52 -14.22 -10.20
C ARG A 24 -5.35 -13.49 -9.15
N TRP A 25 -5.00 -12.26 -8.80
CA TRP A 25 -5.74 -11.48 -7.81
C TRP A 25 -7.04 -10.97 -8.43
N PRO A 26 -8.18 -11.05 -7.72
CA PRO A 26 -9.39 -10.36 -8.14
C PRO A 26 -9.16 -8.87 -8.43
N ALA A 27 -8.27 -8.22 -7.67
CA ALA A 27 -7.87 -6.84 -7.88
C ALA A 27 -7.37 -6.56 -9.30
N PHE A 28 -6.64 -7.49 -9.94
CA PHE A 28 -6.03 -7.27 -11.25
C PHE A 28 -7.05 -6.99 -12.35
N GLY A 29 -8.21 -7.64 -12.30
CA GLY A 29 -9.30 -7.44 -13.27
C GLY A 29 -10.37 -6.44 -12.83
N ARG A 30 -10.41 -6.06 -11.54
CA ARG A 30 -11.47 -5.22 -10.96
C ARG A 30 -11.03 -3.80 -10.69
N TRP A 31 -9.82 -3.62 -10.15
CA TRP A 31 -9.39 -2.33 -9.64
C TRP A 31 -9.04 -1.40 -10.79
N SER A 32 -9.74 -0.26 -10.81
CA SER A 32 -9.45 0.89 -11.64
C SER A 32 -9.86 2.15 -10.87
N PRO A 33 -9.36 3.34 -11.22
CA PRO A 33 -9.83 4.59 -10.62
C PRO A 33 -11.36 4.70 -10.66
N ALA A 34 -11.99 4.37 -11.80
CA ALA A 34 -13.43 4.37 -11.96
C ALA A 34 -14.13 3.39 -11.00
N HIS A 35 -13.65 2.14 -10.91
CA HIS A 35 -14.21 1.14 -9.99
C HIS A 35 -14.09 1.57 -8.52
N LEU A 36 -12.92 2.06 -8.11
CA LEU A 36 -12.69 2.50 -6.74
C LEU A 36 -13.58 3.69 -6.38
N ARG A 37 -13.71 4.65 -7.29
CA ARG A 37 -14.59 5.81 -7.17
C ARG A 37 -16.07 5.40 -7.08
N GLU A 38 -16.52 4.48 -7.93
CA GLU A 38 -17.92 4.04 -7.95
C GLU A 38 -18.28 3.23 -6.70
N ARG A 39 -17.44 2.25 -6.34
CA ARG A 39 -17.76 1.28 -5.29
C ARG A 39 -17.52 1.79 -3.87
N TYR A 40 -16.49 2.63 -3.71
CA TYR A 40 -15.98 3.06 -2.41
C TYR A 40 -15.92 4.59 -2.27
N GLY A 41 -16.45 5.33 -3.25
CA GLY A 41 -16.30 6.78 -3.35
C GLY A 41 -16.75 7.57 -2.13
N GLU A 42 -17.83 7.14 -1.48
CA GLU A 42 -18.38 7.80 -0.28
C GLU A 42 -17.61 7.49 1.00
N VAL A 43 -16.65 6.56 0.96
CA VAL A 43 -15.84 6.25 2.14
C VAL A 43 -14.90 7.42 2.42
N GLU A 44 -15.01 7.95 3.61
CA GLU A 44 -14.07 8.95 4.11
C GLU A 44 -12.70 8.31 4.36
N ILE A 45 -11.65 8.99 3.92
CA ILE A 45 -10.24 8.61 4.05
C ILE A 45 -9.40 9.78 4.56
N GLU A 46 -8.20 9.46 5.03
CA GLU A 46 -7.15 10.44 5.36
C GLU A 46 -6.02 10.36 4.32
N ALA A 47 -5.72 11.47 3.65
CA ALA A 47 -4.63 11.59 2.68
C ALA A 47 -3.69 12.73 3.05
N GLU A 48 -2.43 12.62 2.62
CA GLU A 48 -1.45 13.69 2.71
C GLU A 48 -1.59 14.58 1.48
N LEU A 49 -1.92 15.86 1.67
CA LEU A 49 -2.13 16.84 0.59
C LEU A 49 -1.28 18.09 0.83
N GLY A 50 -0.76 18.72 -0.22
CA GLY A 50 0.06 19.93 -0.12
C GLY A 50 1.50 19.67 0.33
N ARG A 51 1.97 18.42 0.20
CA ARG A 51 3.25 17.97 0.75
C ARG A 51 4.46 18.34 -0.13
N ALA A 52 4.27 18.72 -1.39
CA ALA A 52 5.37 18.98 -2.32
C ALA A 52 6.25 20.18 -1.92
N GLY A 53 5.74 21.08 -1.08
CA GLY A 53 6.47 22.22 -0.55
C GLY A 53 7.25 21.96 0.75
N ASP A 54 7.14 20.76 1.33
CA ASP A 54 7.86 20.37 2.55
C ASP A 54 9.16 19.66 2.16
N VAL A 55 10.25 19.94 2.90
CA VAL A 55 11.54 19.29 2.69
C VAL A 55 11.55 17.86 3.25
N ASP A 56 10.74 17.59 4.27
CA ASP A 56 10.62 16.28 4.93
C ASP A 56 9.14 15.85 5.07
N PRO A 57 8.39 15.73 3.96
CA PRO A 57 6.95 15.50 3.99
C PRO A 57 6.55 14.18 4.68
N ASP A 58 7.38 13.15 4.57
CA ASP A 58 7.12 11.85 5.21
C ASP A 58 7.32 11.89 6.73
N ILE A 59 8.23 12.73 7.23
CA ILE A 59 8.42 12.97 8.67
C ILE A 59 7.30 13.86 9.20
N ASN A 60 6.97 14.91 8.45
CA ASN A 60 6.01 15.93 8.81
C ASN A 60 4.57 15.60 8.40
N TYR A 61 4.28 14.35 8.05
CA TYR A 61 2.99 13.92 7.47
C TYR A 61 1.77 14.44 8.25
N LEU A 62 1.80 14.51 9.59
CA LEU A 62 0.68 15.07 10.37
C LEU A 62 0.24 16.50 9.96
N ARG A 63 1.14 17.29 9.35
CA ARG A 63 0.86 18.65 8.85
C ARG A 63 0.08 18.65 7.55
N HIS A 64 0.18 17.58 6.78
CA HIS A 64 -0.40 17.44 5.44
C HIS A 64 -1.66 16.58 5.44
N ARG A 65 -1.93 15.91 6.56
CA ARG A 65 -3.07 15.01 6.72
C ARG A 65 -4.40 15.74 6.65
N GLN A 66 -5.20 15.37 5.66
CA GLN A 66 -6.54 15.90 5.43
C GLN A 66 -7.54 14.76 5.25
N THR A 67 -8.76 15.00 5.71
CA THR A 67 -9.88 14.08 5.58
C THR A 67 -10.74 14.46 4.38
N LEU A 68 -11.05 13.49 3.52
CA LEU A 68 -11.86 13.66 2.31
C LEU A 68 -12.52 12.35 1.89
N ARG A 69 -13.48 12.41 0.97
CA ARG A 69 -14.06 11.21 0.38
C ARG A 69 -13.09 10.58 -0.62
N LEU A 70 -13.12 9.26 -0.74
CA LEU A 70 -12.27 8.56 -1.71
C LEU A 70 -12.56 9.02 -3.15
N ALA A 71 -13.82 9.32 -3.50
CA ALA A 71 -14.15 9.85 -4.81
C ALA A 71 -13.42 11.16 -5.11
N ASP A 72 -13.40 12.09 -4.15
CA ASP A 72 -12.73 13.38 -4.29
C ASP A 72 -11.20 13.21 -4.40
N TYR A 73 -10.64 12.21 -3.70
CA TYR A 73 -9.22 11.88 -3.83
C TYR A 73 -8.88 11.29 -5.20
N VAL A 74 -9.68 10.34 -5.71
CA VAL A 74 -9.48 9.76 -7.05
C VAL A 74 -9.54 10.84 -8.12
N ASP A 75 -10.53 11.75 -8.03
CA ASP A 75 -10.67 12.86 -8.98
C ASP A 75 -9.43 13.77 -8.96
N ARG A 76 -8.83 14.02 -7.79
CA ARG A 76 -7.57 14.78 -7.66
C ARG A 76 -6.37 14.05 -8.26
N VAL A 77 -6.22 12.75 -8.00
CA VAL A 77 -5.12 11.93 -8.55
C VAL A 77 -5.16 11.94 -10.07
N LEU A 78 -6.33 11.74 -10.67
CA LEU A 78 -6.49 11.75 -12.12
C LEU A 78 -6.22 13.13 -12.75
N ALA A 79 -6.48 14.21 -12.01
CA ALA A 79 -6.24 15.57 -12.47
C ALA A 79 -4.78 16.04 -12.27
N ALA A 80 -4.05 15.49 -11.30
CA ALA A 80 -2.74 16.01 -10.90
C ALA A 80 -1.59 15.66 -11.85
N GLY A 81 -1.71 14.59 -12.66
CA GLY A 81 -0.60 14.09 -13.47
C GLY A 81 0.57 13.61 -12.60
N GLU A 82 1.81 13.82 -13.04
CA GLU A 82 3.02 13.52 -12.25
C GLU A 82 3.16 14.52 -11.10
N SER A 83 2.99 14.06 -9.85
CA SER A 83 3.04 14.91 -8.66
C SER A 83 3.40 14.11 -7.41
N ASP A 84 4.14 14.72 -6.48
CA ASP A 84 4.32 14.21 -5.11
C ASP A 84 3.39 14.89 -4.10
N ASP A 85 2.49 15.78 -4.55
CA ASP A 85 1.72 16.66 -3.66
C ASP A 85 0.54 15.97 -2.95
N LEU A 86 0.14 14.79 -3.41
CA LEU A 86 -0.98 14.01 -2.88
C LEU A 86 -0.61 12.54 -2.72
N TYR A 87 -0.73 12.00 -1.51
CA TYR A 87 -0.29 10.65 -1.20
C TYR A 87 -1.13 9.96 -0.13
N LEU A 88 -1.47 8.68 -0.34
CA LEU A 88 -2.02 7.82 0.71
C LEU A 88 -0.89 7.08 1.40
N ILE A 89 -0.68 7.39 2.68
CA ILE A 89 0.29 6.66 3.50
C ILE A 89 -0.38 5.52 4.27
N ALA A 90 0.34 4.40 4.41
CA ALA A 90 -0.12 3.26 5.19
C ALA A 90 -0.41 3.62 6.67
N ARG A 91 0.27 4.66 7.19
CA ARG A 91 0.14 5.13 8.57
C ARG A 91 -1.23 5.73 8.90
N ASN A 92 -2.00 6.16 7.90
CA ASN A 92 -3.35 6.67 8.10
C ASN A 92 -4.38 5.54 8.30
N HIS A 93 -3.97 4.27 8.17
CA HIS A 93 -4.80 3.10 8.43
C HIS A 93 -6.14 3.08 7.67
N ASN A 94 -6.20 3.70 6.48
CA ASN A 94 -7.44 3.80 5.68
C ASN A 94 -8.09 2.44 5.40
N LEU A 95 -7.29 1.40 5.17
CA LEU A 95 -7.80 0.04 4.90
C LEU A 95 -8.26 -0.71 6.16
N ALA A 96 -8.02 -0.14 7.35
CA ALA A 96 -8.66 -0.60 8.57
C ALA A 96 -10.11 -0.11 8.70
N ARG A 97 -10.49 0.94 7.96
CA ARG A 97 -11.84 1.50 7.95
C ARG A 97 -12.82 0.46 7.39
N PRO A 98 -13.99 0.25 8.02
CA PRO A 98 -14.96 -0.77 7.57
C PRO A 98 -15.35 -0.64 6.10
N GLY A 99 -15.48 0.59 5.58
CA GLY A 99 -15.83 0.84 4.19
C GLY A 99 -14.78 0.40 3.16
N LEU A 100 -13.50 0.35 3.54
CA LEU A 100 -12.41 -0.06 2.65
C LEU A 100 -11.88 -1.47 2.94
N ARG A 101 -12.28 -2.08 4.06
CA ARG A 101 -11.84 -3.43 4.44
C ARG A 101 -12.04 -4.49 3.33
N PRO A 102 -13.14 -4.49 2.55
CA PRO A 102 -13.35 -5.47 1.49
C PRO A 102 -12.29 -5.44 0.38
N LEU A 103 -11.53 -4.35 0.23
CA LEU A 103 -10.39 -4.31 -0.71
C LEU A 103 -9.34 -5.38 -0.38
N LEU A 104 -9.22 -5.78 0.89
CA LEU A 104 -8.27 -6.83 1.29
C LEU A 104 -8.68 -8.22 0.78
N ASP A 105 -9.96 -8.45 0.50
CA ASP A 105 -10.47 -9.73 0.00
C ASP A 105 -10.08 -9.95 -1.48
N ASP A 106 -9.67 -8.89 -2.18
CA ASP A 106 -9.23 -8.93 -3.57
C ASP A 106 -7.73 -9.24 -3.73
N LEU A 107 -6.98 -9.43 -2.63
CA LEU A 107 -5.53 -9.65 -2.63
C LEU A 107 -5.19 -11.08 -2.17
N ALA A 108 -4.31 -11.77 -2.91
CA ALA A 108 -4.01 -13.19 -2.65
C ALA A 108 -2.62 -13.46 -2.06
N LEU A 109 -1.79 -12.44 -1.81
CA LEU A 109 -0.45 -12.62 -1.21
C LEU A 109 -0.30 -11.84 0.09
N PHE A 110 0.30 -12.52 1.08
CA PHE A 110 0.81 -11.94 2.31
C PHE A 110 2.34 -12.01 2.28
N LEU A 111 3.02 -10.86 2.39
CA LEU A 111 4.46 -10.81 2.64
C LEU A 111 4.71 -10.71 4.16
N PRO A 112 5.49 -11.60 4.77
CA PRO A 112 5.78 -11.53 6.20
C PRO A 112 6.56 -10.27 6.56
N VAL A 113 6.50 -9.90 7.84
CA VAL A 113 7.34 -8.83 8.40
C VAL A 113 8.83 -9.12 8.22
N GLY A 114 9.62 -8.06 8.02
CA GLY A 114 11.09 -8.15 7.84
C GLY A 114 11.53 -8.35 6.39
N TRP A 115 10.60 -8.37 5.44
CA TRP A 115 10.90 -8.54 4.02
C TRP A 115 10.99 -7.19 3.30
N TRP A 116 12.07 -7.01 2.54
CA TRP A 116 12.17 -5.94 1.56
C TRP A 116 11.57 -6.43 0.24
N HIS A 117 10.66 -5.65 -0.32
CA HIS A 117 10.15 -5.86 -1.67
C HIS A 117 10.37 -4.59 -2.48
N HIS A 118 10.71 -4.76 -3.75
CA HIS A 118 10.80 -3.67 -4.71
C HIS A 118 9.73 -3.91 -5.77
N VAL A 119 8.90 -2.89 -6.00
CA VAL A 119 7.91 -2.89 -7.08
C VAL A 119 8.34 -1.83 -8.08
N ARG A 120 8.40 -2.22 -9.35
CA ARG A 120 8.57 -1.30 -10.47
C ARG A 120 7.32 -1.36 -11.33
N ALA A 121 6.59 -0.26 -11.40
CA ALA A 121 5.52 -0.08 -12.36
C ALA A 121 6.12 0.19 -13.75
N LEU A 122 5.63 -0.52 -14.77
CA LEU A 122 6.06 -0.32 -16.17
C LEU A 122 5.11 0.64 -16.92
N ASP A 123 3.89 0.81 -16.39
CA ASP A 123 2.83 1.69 -16.87
C ASP A 123 2.15 2.38 -15.66
N LEU A 124 1.22 3.31 -15.88
CA LEU A 124 0.44 3.94 -14.80
C LEU A 124 -0.19 2.88 -13.89
N SER A 125 0.18 2.89 -12.62
CA SER A 125 -0.23 1.88 -11.65
C SER A 125 -0.65 2.51 -10.34
N ILE A 126 -1.65 1.91 -9.68
CA ILE A 126 -1.94 2.19 -8.26
C ILE A 126 -1.16 1.17 -7.44
N SER A 127 -0.18 1.65 -6.66
CA SER A 127 0.56 0.82 -5.71
C SER A 127 -0.01 1.00 -4.31
N VAL A 128 -0.35 -0.12 -3.65
CA VAL A 128 -0.85 -0.12 -2.28
C VAL A 128 0.10 -0.95 -1.41
N ALA A 129 0.82 -0.29 -0.51
CA ALA A 129 1.65 -0.94 0.48
C ALA A 129 0.90 -1.04 1.81
N LEU A 130 0.86 -2.23 2.40
CA LEU A 130 0.02 -2.56 3.56
C LEU A 130 0.84 -3.04 4.74
N ASN A 131 0.60 -2.43 5.90
CA ASN A 131 0.86 -3.05 7.20
C ASN A 131 -0.48 -3.50 7.78
N ALA A 132 -0.97 -4.67 7.34
CA ALA A 132 -2.32 -5.16 7.67
C ALA A 132 -2.31 -6.29 8.71
N PHE A 133 -1.50 -6.18 9.76
CA PHE A 133 -1.47 -7.19 10.83
C PHE A 133 -2.69 -7.04 11.75
N ALA A 134 -3.55 -8.07 11.78
CA ALA A 134 -4.58 -8.24 12.82
C ALA A 134 -4.07 -9.06 14.03
N ARG A 135 -2.78 -9.41 14.05
CA ARG A 135 -2.10 -10.11 15.15
C ARG A 135 -1.01 -9.22 15.77
N PRO A 136 -0.65 -9.43 17.05
CA PRO A 136 0.50 -8.76 17.65
C PRO A 136 1.74 -8.93 16.77
N ASN A 137 2.36 -7.82 16.37
CA ASN A 137 3.50 -7.77 15.45
C ASN A 137 4.71 -7.05 16.09
N THR A 138 4.77 -7.06 17.41
CA THR A 138 5.92 -6.59 18.18
C THR A 138 7.00 -7.67 18.14
N PHE A 139 8.12 -7.38 17.47
CA PHE A 139 9.26 -8.28 17.43
C PHE A 139 10.36 -7.71 18.33
N ASP A 140 10.29 -8.04 19.62
CA ASP A 140 11.28 -7.60 20.61
C ASP A 140 12.71 -8.04 20.24
N TRP A 141 12.82 -9.09 19.43
CA TRP A 141 14.06 -9.64 18.91
C TRP A 141 14.58 -8.96 17.63
N TYR A 142 13.80 -8.11 16.95
CA TYR A 142 14.20 -7.47 15.70
C TYR A 142 14.43 -5.96 15.89
N LYS A 143 15.69 -5.55 15.83
CA LYS A 143 16.11 -4.13 15.87
C LYS A 143 16.95 -3.83 14.63
N PRO A 144 16.36 -3.23 13.58
CA PRO A 144 17.13 -2.82 12.40
C PRO A 144 18.24 -1.85 12.79
N GLY A 145 19.47 -2.10 12.34
CA GLY A 145 20.60 -1.20 12.55
C GLY A 145 21.35 -1.32 13.88
N THR A 146 20.98 -2.27 14.75
CA THR A 146 21.83 -2.64 15.90
C THR A 146 22.68 -3.86 15.54
N ALA A 147 23.90 -3.59 15.08
CA ALA A 147 25.03 -4.51 15.15
C ALA A 147 25.96 -4.05 16.28
#